data_AF-A0A143YXF2-F1
#
_entry.id   AF-A0A143YXF2-F1
#
_cell.length_a   1.000
_cell.length_b   1.000
_cell.length_c   1.000
_cell.angle_alpha   90.00
_cell.angle_beta   90.00
_cell.angle_gamma   90.00
#
_symmetry.space_group_name_H-M   'P 1'
#
loop_
_entity.id
_entity.type
_entity.pdbx_description
1 polymer ?
#
loop_
_entity_poly.entity_id
_entity_poly.type
_entity_poly.pdbx_seq_one_letter_code
_entity_poly.pdbx_strand_id
1 'polypeptide(L)'
;MKAISKDILLGFGIFVIIMILEFLVTLPFGEPANLEVGELGKFLNREFLLTVVPAAIVTYLFARFSEAPTIVSAYRKSIIWTLMTLAFYAIIAVGNDNVGPVFGSYGFYVLLAGIFAGPILYAKMERLE
;
A
#
# COMPACT_ATOMS: atom_id res chain seq x y z
N MET A 1 8.61 6.92 -22.20
CA MET A 1 8.93 5.93 -21.15
C MET A 1 8.05 4.68 -21.38
N LYS A 2 8.58 3.46 -21.30
CA LYS A 2 7.75 2.25 -21.44
C LYS A 2 6.68 2.20 -20.35
N ALA A 3 5.49 1.67 -20.65
CA ALA A 3 4.35 1.65 -19.72
C ALA A 3 4.71 1.06 -18.34
N ILE A 4 5.47 -0.04 -18.34
CA ILE A 4 5.95 -0.70 -17.11
C ILE A 4 6.87 0.23 -16.29
N SER A 5 7.80 0.93 -16.93
CA SER A 5 8.71 1.85 -16.22
C SER A 5 7.96 3.02 -15.59
N LYS A 6 6.92 3.54 -16.27
CA LYS A 6 6.02 4.57 -15.69
C LYS A 6 5.26 4.01 -14.50
N ASP A 7 4.71 2.81 -14.62
CA ASP A 7 3.98 2.15 -13.54
C ASP A 7 4.88 1.90 -12.32
N ILE A 8 6.15 1.53 -12.53
CA ILE A 8 7.15 1.39 -11.45
C ILE A 8 7.43 2.73 -10.77
N LEU A 9 7.70 3.78 -11.54
CA LEU A 9 8.00 5.10 -10.99
C LEU A 9 6.82 5.63 -10.14
N LEU A 10 5.59 5.44 -10.63
CA LEU A 10 4.40 5.78 -9.87
C LEU A 10 4.23 4.89 -8.63
N GLY A 11 4.57 3.60 -8.71
CA GLY A 11 4.55 2.70 -7.56
C GLY A 11 5.46 3.17 -6.43
N PHE A 12 6.64 3.72 -6.76
CA PHE A 12 7.52 4.35 -5.77
C PHE A 12 6.85 5.57 -5.11
N GLY A 13 6.26 6.46 -5.91
CA GLY A 13 5.56 7.64 -5.39
C GLY A 13 4.36 7.28 -4.51
N ILE A 14 3.56 6.29 -4.93
CA ILE A 14 2.44 5.74 -4.15
C ILE A 14 2.94 5.21 -2.81
N PHE A 15 4.02 4.43 -2.81
CA PHE A 15 4.59 3.89 -1.57
C PHE A 15 4.99 5.00 -0.60
N VAL A 16 5.68 6.05 -1.08
CA VAL A 16 6.03 7.22 -0.24
C VAL A 16 4.79 7.89 0.34
N ILE A 17 3.73 8.07 -0.46
CA ILE A 17 2.47 8.66 0.03
C ILE A 17 1.83 7.75 1.08
N ILE A 18 1.83 6.43 0.89
CA ILE A 18 1.30 5.47 1.86
C ILE A 18 2.08 5.57 3.18
N MET A 19 3.40 5.62 3.16
CA MET A 19 4.21 5.80 4.38
C MET A 19 3.85 7.09 5.14
N ILE A 20 3.59 8.19 4.41
CA ILE A 20 3.14 9.45 5.03
C ILE A 20 1.75 9.25 5.64
N LEU A 21 0.84 8.55 4.96
CA LEU A 21 -0.51 8.28 5.48
C LEU A 21 -0.46 7.39 6.73
N GLU A 22 0.41 6.38 6.76
CA GLU A 22 0.65 5.54 7.94
C GLU A 22 1.08 6.37 9.14
N PHE A 23 2.05 7.26 8.93
CA PHE A 23 2.46 8.22 9.95
C PHE A 23 1.29 9.10 10.40
N LEU A 24 0.49 9.63 9.48
CA LEU A 24 -0.66 10.48 9.82
C LEU A 24 -1.75 9.75 10.61
N VAL A 25 -2.06 8.50 10.28
CA VAL A 25 -3.08 7.73 11.01
C VAL A 25 -2.59 7.27 12.38
N THR A 26 -1.28 7.23 12.62
CA THR A 26 -0.70 6.86 13.93
C THR A 26 -0.58 8.04 14.89
N LEU A 27 -0.50 9.29 14.40
CA LEU A 27 -0.41 10.50 15.23
C LEU A 27 -1.41 10.55 16.41
N PRO A 28 -2.70 10.20 16.26
CA PRO A 28 -3.66 10.24 17.38
C PRO A 28 -3.41 9.19 18.47
N PHE A 29 -2.59 8.18 18.21
CA PHE A 29 -2.38 7.02 19.09
C PHE A 29 -0.99 6.99 19.75
N GLY A 30 -0.12 7.94 19.42
CA GLY A 30 1.26 8.02 19.91
C GLY A 30 2.23 7.05 19.25
N GLU A 31 3.52 7.20 19.54
CA GLU A 31 4.58 6.36 18.99
C GLU A 31 4.81 5.09 19.83
N PRO A 32 5.11 3.95 19.20
CA PRO A 32 5.46 2.73 19.91
C PRO A 32 6.89 2.84 20.44
N ALA A 33 7.06 3.09 21.74
CA ALA A 33 8.36 3.06 22.40
C ALA A 33 8.53 1.80 23.24
N ASN A 34 9.60 1.02 23.00
CA ASN A 34 10.00 -0.16 23.78
C ASN A 34 8.91 -1.24 23.93
N LEU A 35 8.12 -1.49 22.89
CA LEU A 35 7.06 -2.50 22.91
C LEU A 35 7.63 -3.92 22.80
N GLU A 36 7.04 -4.85 23.55
CA GLU A 36 7.24 -6.28 23.32
C GLU A 36 6.67 -6.68 21.94
N VAL A 37 7.19 -7.77 21.35
CA VAL A 37 6.83 -8.25 20.01
C VAL A 37 5.31 -8.38 19.81
N GLY A 38 4.58 -8.88 20.82
CA GLY A 38 3.12 -9.03 20.76
C GLY A 38 2.35 -7.71 20.76
N GLU A 39 2.88 -6.68 21.43
CA GLU A 39 2.28 -5.34 21.47
C GLU A 39 2.59 -4.55 20.21
N LEU A 40 3.80 -4.71 19.67
CA LEU A 40 4.19 -4.16 18.38
C LEU A 40 3.27 -4.67 17.26
N GLY A 41 2.93 -5.96 17.26
CA GLY A 41 1.98 -6.52 16.29
C GLY A 41 0.58 -5.90 16.37
N LYS A 42 0.09 -5.55 17.57
CA LYS A 42 -1.21 -4.85 17.73
C LYS A 42 -1.14 -3.42 17.18
N PHE A 43 -0.03 -2.73 17.44
CA PHE A 43 0.21 -1.39 16.91
C PHE A 43 0.20 -1.39 15.38
N LEU A 44 1.01 -2.28 14.78
CA LEU A 44 1.13 -2.43 13.33
C LEU A 44 -0.19 -2.81 12.68
N ASN A 45 -0.97 -3.72 13.27
CA ASN A 45 -2.29 -4.06 12.74
C ASN A 45 -3.21 -2.83 12.68
N ARG A 46 -3.25 -2.02 13.75
CA ARG A 46 -4.06 -0.79 13.76
C ARG A 46 -3.59 0.19 12.68
N GLU A 47 -2.29 0.44 12.63
CA GLU A 47 -1.66 1.33 11.63
C GLU A 47 -2.01 0.90 10.20
N PHE A 48 -1.78 -0.37 9.86
CA PHE A 48 -2.07 -0.90 8.53
C PHE A 48 -3.57 -0.84 8.22
N LEU A 49 -4.44 -1.24 9.16
CA LEU A 49 -5.89 -1.25 8.95
C LEU A 49 -6.47 0.15 8.72
N LEU A 50 -6.02 1.14 9.49
CA LEU A 50 -6.45 2.53 9.31
C LEU A 50 -5.95 3.10 7.98
N THR A 51 -4.83 2.60 7.48
CA THR A 51 -4.22 3.03 6.22
C THR A 51 -4.87 2.38 4.99
N VAL A 52 -5.58 1.26 5.13
CA VAL A 52 -6.26 0.56 4.01
C VAL A 52 -7.10 1.52 3.17
N VAL A 53 -7.96 2.31 3.82
CA VAL A 53 -8.89 3.23 3.16
C VAL A 53 -8.14 4.33 2.40
N PRO A 54 -7.25 5.12 3.02
CA PRO A 54 -6.53 6.15 2.29
C PRO A 54 -5.57 5.56 1.24
N ALA A 55 -4.96 4.39 1.46
CA ALA A 55 -4.14 3.73 0.44
C ALA A 55 -4.96 3.31 -0.80
N ALA A 56 -6.15 2.74 -0.61
CA ALA A 56 -7.05 2.38 -1.70
C ALA A 56 -7.51 3.61 -2.49
N ILE A 57 -7.78 4.73 -1.80
CA ILE A 57 -8.13 6.00 -2.43
C ILE A 57 -6.94 6.53 -3.25
N VAL A 58 -5.73 6.51 -2.70
CA VAL A 58 -4.52 6.96 -3.40
C VAL A 58 -4.29 6.14 -4.66
N THR A 59 -4.35 4.81 -4.58
CA THR A 59 -4.10 3.96 -5.77
C THR A 59 -5.22 4.09 -6.79
N TYR A 60 -6.47 4.28 -6.36
CA TYR A 60 -7.58 4.64 -7.26
C TYR A 60 -7.31 5.97 -8.00
N LEU A 61 -6.93 7.03 -7.27
CA LEU A 61 -6.68 8.35 -7.86
C LEU A 61 -5.47 8.32 -8.80
N PHE A 62 -4.40 7.61 -8.46
CA PHE A 62 -3.26 7.44 -9.35
C PHE A 62 -3.62 6.62 -10.59
N ALA A 63 -4.48 5.61 -10.47
CA ALA A 63 -4.99 4.88 -11.64
C ALA A 63 -5.80 5.79 -12.58
N ARG A 64 -6.62 6.67 -12.00
CA ARG A 64 -7.39 7.69 -12.71
C ARG A 64 -6.49 8.70 -13.41
N PHE A 65 -5.57 9.34 -12.69
CA PHE A 65 -4.69 10.39 -13.26
C PHE A 65 -3.61 9.86 -14.20
N SER A 66 -3.21 8.59 -14.06
CA SER A 66 -2.26 7.98 -14.98
C SER A 66 -2.89 7.40 -16.25
N GLU A 67 -4.22 7.56 -16.39
CA GLU A 67 -5.08 7.06 -17.47
C GLU A 67 -4.80 5.58 -17.78
N ALA A 68 -5.40 4.67 -17.02
CA ALA A 68 -5.43 3.27 -17.46
C ALA A 68 -6.42 3.15 -18.63
N PRO A 69 -5.97 2.83 -19.87
CA PRO A 69 -6.85 2.81 -21.04
C PRO A 69 -7.72 1.55 -21.13
N THR A 70 -7.36 0.49 -20.39
CA THR A 70 -8.00 -0.83 -20.45
C THR A 70 -8.00 -1.49 -19.08
N ILE A 71 -8.89 -2.47 -18.89
CA ILE A 71 -8.94 -3.28 -17.67
C ILE A 71 -7.61 -4.02 -17.43
N VAL A 72 -6.95 -4.50 -18.49
CA VAL A 72 -5.65 -5.17 -18.43
C VAL A 72 -4.57 -4.23 -17.88
N SER A 73 -4.60 -2.95 -18.29
CA SER A 73 -3.67 -1.95 -17.77
C SER A 73 -3.90 -1.68 -16.27
N ALA A 74 -5.16 -1.65 -15.83
CA ALA A 74 -5.50 -1.50 -14.43
C ALA A 74 -5.05 -2.68 -13.56
N TYR A 75 -5.24 -3.93 -14.04
CA TYR A 75 -4.69 -5.12 -13.37
C TYR A 75 -3.17 -5.06 -13.30
N ARG A 76 -2.49 -4.68 -14.38
CA ARG A 76 -1.02 -4.53 -14.38
C ARG A 76 -0.57 -3.51 -13.32
N LYS A 77 -1.20 -2.34 -13.25
CA LYS A 77 -0.91 -1.33 -12.22
C LYS A 77 -1.14 -1.88 -10.81
N SER A 78 -2.27 -2.55 -10.59
CA SER A 78 -2.61 -3.19 -9.31
C SER A 78 -1.54 -4.17 -8.86
N ILE A 79 -1.10 -5.05 -9.77
CA ILE A 79 -0.04 -6.04 -9.50
C ILE A 79 1.29 -5.33 -9.20
N ILE A 80 1.73 -4.43 -10.08
CA ILE A 80 3.03 -3.75 -9.94
C ILE A 80 3.08 -2.96 -8.62
N TRP A 81 2.08 -2.12 -8.33
CA TRP A 81 2.10 -1.27 -7.14
C TRP A 81 2.00 -2.06 -5.84
N THR A 82 1.23 -3.15 -5.84
CA THR A 82 1.13 -4.06 -4.69
C THR A 82 2.46 -4.79 -4.45
N LEU A 83 3.07 -5.34 -5.52
CA LEU A 83 4.36 -6.03 -5.41
C LEU A 83 5.49 -5.09 -5.00
N MET A 84 5.49 -3.85 -5.49
CA MET A 84 6.44 -2.84 -5.06
C MET A 84 6.29 -2.51 -3.58
N THR A 85 5.05 -2.31 -3.12
CA THR A 85 4.78 -2.05 -1.70
C THR A 85 5.25 -3.22 -0.85
N LEU A 86 4.90 -4.45 -1.22
CA LEU A 86 5.37 -5.67 -0.57
C LEU A 86 6.91 -5.73 -0.50
N ALA A 87 7.59 -5.44 -1.61
CA ALA A 87 9.05 -5.46 -1.68
C ALA A 87 9.68 -4.39 -0.77
N PHE A 88 9.14 -3.18 -0.74
CA PHE A 88 9.64 -2.13 0.14
C PHE A 88 9.40 -2.43 1.62
N TYR A 89 8.23 -2.96 2.00
CA TYR A 89 8.02 -3.45 3.37
C TYR A 89 8.97 -4.59 3.72
N ALA A 90 9.25 -5.51 2.80
CA ALA A 90 10.23 -6.56 3.06
C ALA A 90 11.63 -5.97 3.37
N ILE A 91 12.07 -4.98 2.58
CA ILE A 91 13.35 -4.30 2.78
C ILE A 91 13.37 -3.56 4.12
N ILE A 92 12.34 -2.76 4.41
CA ILE A 92 12.22 -2.01 5.67
C ILE A 92 12.17 -2.96 6.85
N ALA A 93 11.42 -4.06 6.72
CA ALA A 93 11.22 -4.97 7.84
C ALA A 93 12.47 -5.75 8.20
N VAL A 94 13.28 -6.12 7.20
CA VAL A 94 14.61 -6.68 7.41
C VAL A 94 15.55 -5.62 8.00
N GLY A 95 15.53 -4.39 7.48
CA GLY A 95 16.37 -3.30 7.97
C GLY A 95 16.10 -2.90 9.42
N ASN A 96 14.85 -3.06 9.87
CA ASN A 96 14.38 -2.69 11.21
C ASN A 96 14.22 -3.89 12.17
N ASP A 97 14.68 -5.08 11.77
CA ASP A 97 14.54 -6.33 12.55
C ASP A 97 13.10 -6.61 13.05
N ASN A 98 12.10 -6.30 12.21
CA ASN A 98 10.68 -6.45 12.56
C ASN A 98 9.90 -7.30 11.55
N VAL A 99 10.59 -8.18 10.81
CA VAL A 99 10.00 -9.12 9.84
C VAL A 99 8.84 -9.90 10.46
N GLY A 100 9.03 -10.47 11.64
CA GLY A 100 7.99 -11.23 12.35
C GLY A 100 6.72 -10.39 12.60
N PRO A 101 6.82 -9.25 13.32
CA PRO A 101 5.70 -8.33 13.54
C PRO A 101 5.00 -7.84 12.26
N VAL A 102 5.74 -7.43 11.23
CA VAL A 102 5.16 -6.89 9.98
C VAL A 102 4.40 -7.98 9.21
N PHE A 103 5.06 -9.11 8.93
CA PHE A 103 4.43 -10.20 8.16
C PHE A 103 3.49 -11.07 9.00
N GLY A 104 3.55 -10.99 10.33
CA GLY A 104 2.56 -11.59 11.23
C GLY A 104 1.28 -10.78 11.37
N SER A 105 1.26 -9.52 10.91
CA SER A 105 0.11 -8.63 11.03
C SER A 105 -0.90 -8.87 9.90
N TYR A 106 -2.12 -9.27 10.23
CA TYR A 106 -3.19 -9.43 9.24
C TYR A 106 -3.53 -8.11 8.53
N GLY A 107 -3.40 -6.98 9.25
CA GLY A 107 -3.59 -5.64 8.69
C GLY A 107 -2.70 -5.34 7.50
N PHE A 108 -1.46 -5.86 7.49
CA PHE A 108 -0.53 -5.69 6.36
C PHE A 108 -1.12 -6.28 5.07
N TYR A 109 -1.69 -7.48 5.14
CA TYR A 109 -2.30 -8.13 3.99
C TYR A 109 -3.60 -7.43 3.54
N VAL A 110 -4.37 -6.87 4.47
CA VAL A 110 -5.55 -6.05 4.15
C VAL A 110 -5.12 -4.75 3.46
N LEU A 111 -4.02 -4.13 3.88
CA LEU A 111 -3.45 -2.96 3.22
C LEU A 111 -3.04 -3.29 1.78
N LEU A 112 -2.32 -4.40 1.55
CA LEU A 112 -1.98 -4.86 0.20
C LEU A 112 -3.23 -5.10 -0.66
N ALA A 113 -4.29 -5.68 -0.09
CA ALA A 113 -5.56 -5.87 -0.79
C ALA A 113 -6.22 -4.53 -1.14
N GLY A 114 -6.16 -3.52 -0.26
CA GLY A 114 -6.65 -2.16 -0.53
C GLY A 114 -5.88 -1.48 -1.67
N ILE A 115 -4.55 -1.58 -1.66
CA ILE A 115 -3.66 -1.05 -2.71
C ILE A 115 -4.01 -1.70 -4.06
N PHE A 116 -4.17 -3.02 -4.09
CA PHE A 116 -4.56 -3.78 -5.26
C PHE A 116 -5.97 -3.43 -5.76
N ALA A 117 -6.92 -3.20 -4.85
CA ALA A 117 -8.30 -2.92 -5.19
C ALA A 117 -8.46 -1.55 -5.87
N GLY A 118 -7.71 -0.52 -5.48
CA GLY A 118 -7.89 0.85 -5.98
C GLY A 118 -7.92 0.97 -7.52
N PRO A 119 -6.92 0.48 -8.27
CA PRO A 119 -6.94 0.56 -9.73
C PRO A 119 -8.03 -0.31 -10.37
N ILE A 120 -8.40 -1.43 -9.75
CA ILE A 120 -9.51 -2.28 -10.24
C ILE A 120 -10.86 -1.59 -10.05
N LEU A 121 -11.06 -0.94 -8.91
CA LEU A 121 -12.26 -0.14 -8.65
C LEU A 121 -12.38 0.98 -9.66
N TYR A 122 -11.28 1.68 -9.98
CA TYR A 122 -11.24 2.66 -11.07
C TYR A 122 -11.70 2.06 -12.40
N ALA A 123 -11.12 0.93 -12.82
CA ALA A 123 -11.48 0.30 -14.08
C ALA A 123 -12.95 -0.11 -14.14
N LYS A 124 -13.50 -0.64 -13.04
CA LYS A 124 -14.93 -1.01 -12.97
C LYS A 124 -15.85 0.19 -13.00
N MET A 125 -15.50 1.28 -12.29
CA MET A 125 -16.32 2.49 -12.22
C MET A 125 -16.36 3.23 -13.56
N GLU A 126 -15.24 3.30 -14.27
CA GLU A 126 -15.15 3.91 -15.61
C GLU A 126 -15.53 2.93 -16.74
N ARG A 127 -15.92 1.70 -16.40
CA ARG A 127 -16.34 0.63 -17.34
C ARG A 127 -15.32 0.38 -18.45
N LEU A 128 -14.05 0.31 -18.08
CA LEU A 128 -12.97 0.00 -19.01
C LEU A 128 -13.10 -1.44 -19.52
N GLU A 129 -12.93 -1.60 -20.82
CA GLU A 129 -12.87 -2.91 -21.50
C GLU A 129 -11.45 -3.49 -21.51
#